data_AF-A0A4S2MAQ5-F1
#
_entry.id   AF-A0A4S2MAQ5-F1
#
_cell.length_a   1.000
_cell.length_b   1.000
_cell.length_c   1.000
_cell.angle_alpha   90.00
_cell.angle_beta   90.00
_cell.angle_gamma   90.00
#
_symmetry.space_group_name_H-M   'P 1'
#
loop_
_entity.id
_entity.type
_entity.pdbx_description
1 polymer ?
#
loop_
_entity_poly.entity_id
_entity_poly.type
_entity_poly.pdbx_seq_one_letter_code
_entity_poly.pdbx_strand_id
1 'polypeptide(L)'
;MALERIYAGGANIQGLYPAGPIRVPLQRNGVCAQLVPGCPIVAGEAYAYHIAGLVPNNLREGPMTMRWELLNNNGVPFLCIEFPVEIAVAAK
;
A
#
# COMPACT_ATOMS: atom_id res chain seq x y z
N MET A 1 -25.97 18.12 -0.36
CA MET A 1 -24.71 17.73 0.32
C MET A 1 -23.87 17.02 -0.72
N ALA A 2 -22.69 17.54 -1.07
CA ALA A 2 -21.82 16.88 -2.03
C ALA A 2 -21.19 15.66 -1.34
N LEU A 3 -21.32 14.47 -1.93
CA LEU A 3 -20.56 13.30 -1.48
C LEU A 3 -19.08 13.63 -1.67
N GLU A 4 -18.30 13.59 -0.59
CA GLU A 4 -16.84 13.66 -0.70
C GLU A 4 -16.37 12.45 -1.51
N ARG A 5 -15.63 12.74 -2.59
CA ARG A 5 -15.09 11.73 -3.50
C ARG A 5 -13.57 11.80 -3.46
N ILE A 6 -12.93 10.65 -3.28
CA ILE A 6 -11.49 10.52 -3.42
C ILE A 6 -11.20 9.91 -4.79
N TYR A 7 -10.49 10.67 -5.62
CA TYR A 7 -9.91 10.17 -6.87
C TYR A 7 -8.57 9.52 -6.54
N ALA A 8 -8.58 8.20 -6.35
CA ALA A 8 -7.38 7.46 -6.00
C ALA A 8 -6.38 7.43 -7.16
N GLY A 9 -5.10 7.57 -6.84
CA GLY A 9 -3.97 7.50 -7.75
C GLY A 9 -3.16 6.24 -7.52
N GLY A 10 -1.90 6.40 -7.13
CA GLY A 10 -0.99 5.31 -6.81
C GLY A 10 -0.91 4.98 -5.31
N ALA A 11 -0.01 4.07 -4.97
CA ALA A 11 0.35 3.72 -3.60
C ALA A 11 1.87 3.83 -3.43
N ASN A 12 2.28 4.27 -2.25
CA ASN A 12 3.67 4.22 -1.80
C ASN A 12 3.79 3.18 -0.69
N ILE A 13 4.64 2.19 -0.90
CA ILE A 13 4.78 1.06 0.02
C ILE A 13 6.27 0.94 0.37
N GLN A 14 6.57 1.01 1.66
CA GLN A 14 7.94 1.10 2.17
C GLN A 14 8.15 0.13 3.34
N GLY A 15 9.27 -0.60 3.32
CA GLY A 15 9.78 -1.29 4.49
C GLY A 15 10.69 -0.35 5.27
N LEU A 16 10.37 -0.08 6.53
CA LEU A 16 11.11 0.81 7.40
C LEU A 16 12.14 0.00 8.20
N TYR A 17 13.41 0.33 8.02
CA TYR A 17 14.54 -0.20 8.77
C TYR A 17 15.25 0.92 9.54
N PRO A 18 16.06 0.59 10.56
CA PRO A 18 16.91 1.57 11.25
C PRO A 18 17.85 2.35 10.30
N ALA A 19 18.29 1.71 9.21
CA ALA A 19 19.15 2.31 8.20
C ALA A 19 18.40 3.22 7.19
N GLY A 20 17.07 3.20 7.22
CA GLY A 20 16.22 3.98 6.32
C GLY A 20 15.11 3.16 5.64
N PRO A 21 14.18 3.84 4.95
CA PRO A 21 13.09 3.19 4.23
C PRO A 21 13.57 2.58 2.91
N ILE A 22 13.05 1.38 2.59
CA ILE A 22 13.24 0.70 1.31
C ILE A 22 11.88 0.62 0.60
N ARG A 23 11.84 0.96 -0.69
CA ARG A 23 10.61 0.84 -1.48
C ARG A 23 10.28 -0.63 -1.76
N VAL A 24 9.00 -0.98 -1.64
CA VAL A 24 8.47 -2.33 -1.86
C VAL A 24 7.46 -2.31 -3.03
N PRO A 25 7.88 -2.74 -4.25
CA PRO A 25 7.08 -2.57 -5.46
C PRO A 25 5.96 -3.62 -5.62
N LEU A 26 5.02 -3.68 -4.67
CA LEU A 26 3.89 -4.63 -4.71
C LEU A 26 2.70 -4.13 -5.52
N GLN A 27 2.47 -2.82 -5.58
CA GLN A 27 1.30 -2.27 -6.28
C GLN A 27 1.50 -2.25 -7.80
N ARG A 28 0.51 -2.73 -8.54
CA ARG A 28 0.42 -2.66 -10.01
C ARG A 28 -0.83 -1.92 -10.44
N ASN A 29 -0.69 -1.04 -11.44
CA ASN A 29 -1.79 -0.33 -12.11
C ASN A 29 -2.63 0.61 -11.22
N GLY A 30 -2.03 1.20 -10.18
CA GLY A 30 -2.67 2.16 -9.29
C GLY A 30 -3.60 1.51 -8.27
N VAL A 31 -4.19 2.33 -7.40
CA VAL A 31 -5.07 1.88 -6.32
C VAL A 31 -6.40 1.36 -6.88
N CYS A 32 -6.95 2.02 -7.89
CA CYS A 32 -8.25 1.69 -8.46
C CYS A 32 -8.31 0.30 -9.09
N ALA A 33 -7.20 -0.24 -9.60
CA ALA A 33 -7.14 -1.58 -10.18
C ALA A 33 -7.24 -2.70 -9.12
N GLN A 34 -7.06 -2.36 -7.85
CA GLN A 34 -7.00 -3.30 -6.73
C GLN A 34 -8.18 -3.12 -5.75
N LEU A 35 -9.09 -2.18 -6.03
CA LEU A 35 -10.24 -1.86 -5.20
C LEU A 35 -11.53 -2.52 -5.69
N VAL A 36 -12.32 -3.03 -4.74
CA VAL A 36 -13.69 -3.53 -4.95
C VAL A 36 -14.61 -2.93 -3.87
N PRO A 37 -15.64 -2.15 -4.22
CA PRO A 37 -15.98 -1.67 -5.56
C PRO A 37 -14.90 -0.74 -6.14
N GLY A 38 -14.93 -0.53 -7.46
CA GLY A 38 -13.95 0.31 -8.14
C GLY A 38 -14.09 1.80 -7.81
N CYS A 39 -13.09 2.59 -8.25
CA CYS A 39 -13.09 4.04 -8.12
C CYS A 39 -14.26 4.73 -8.84
N PRO A 40 -14.65 5.96 -8.43
CA PRO A 40 -14.09 6.74 -7.31
C PRO A 40 -14.49 6.18 -5.93
N ILE A 41 -13.68 6.47 -4.91
CA ILE A 41 -14.03 6.15 -3.53
C ILE A 41 -15.02 7.21 -3.05
N VAL A 42 -16.16 6.79 -2.51
CA VAL A 42 -17.24 7.67 -2.08
C VAL A 42 -17.48 7.49 -0.59
N ALA A 43 -17.72 8.59 0.12
CA ALA A 43 -18.04 8.55 1.54
C ALA A 43 -19.27 7.68 1.85
N GLY A 44 -19.17 6.85 2.90
CA GLY A 44 -20.26 5.98 3.36
C GLY A 44 -20.24 4.55 2.79
N GLU A 45 -19.38 4.28 1.81
CA GLU A 45 -19.24 2.95 1.18
C GLU A 45 -18.06 2.16 1.79
N ALA A 46 -18.17 0.83 1.76
CA ALA A 46 -17.10 -0.07 2.17
C ALA A 46 -16.32 -0.57 0.95
N TYR A 47 -14.99 -0.52 1.04
CA TYR A 47 -14.08 -0.91 -0.03
C TYR A 47 -13.09 -1.98 0.46
N ALA A 48 -12.84 -2.97 -0.39
CA ALA A 48 -11.81 -3.98 -0.21
C ALA A 48 -10.64 -3.70 -1.16
N TYR A 49 -9.43 -3.65 -0.62
CA TYR A 49 -8.18 -3.44 -1.37
C TYR A 49 -7.33 -4.70 -1.32
N HIS A 50 -7.10 -5.34 -2.46
CA HIS A 50 -6.41 -6.63 -2.53
C HIS A 50 -5.13 -6.51 -3.34
N ILE A 51 -3.99 -6.93 -2.80
CA ILE A 51 -2.72 -7.00 -3.53
C ILE A 51 -2.04 -8.32 -3.30
N ALA A 52 -1.46 -8.85 -4.36
CA ALA A 52 -0.55 -9.98 -4.33
C ALA A 52 0.73 -9.62 -5.09
N GLY A 53 1.87 -10.06 -4.59
CA GLY A 53 3.15 -9.84 -5.22
C GLY A 53 4.23 -10.73 -4.62
N LEU A 54 5.37 -10.79 -5.32
CA LEU A 54 6.56 -11.46 -4.81
C LEU A 54 7.29 -10.52 -3.85
N VAL A 55 7.73 -11.07 -2.72
CA VAL A 55 8.56 -10.35 -1.77
C VAL A 55 9.90 -10.01 -2.46
N PRO A 56 10.30 -8.73 -2.51
CA PRO A 56 11.56 -8.34 -3.15
C PRO A 56 12.78 -8.90 -2.45
N ASN A 57 13.75 -9.43 -3.21
CA ASN A 57 14.98 -10.02 -2.68
C ASN A 57 15.91 -9.01 -1.97
N ASN A 58 15.67 -7.71 -2.12
CA ASN A 58 16.44 -6.65 -1.45
C ASN A 58 15.88 -6.28 -0.07
N LEU A 59 14.79 -6.93 0.37
CA LEU A 59 14.36 -6.85 1.77
C LEU A 59 15.27 -7.70 2.64
N ARG A 60 15.64 -7.14 3.79
CA ARG A 60 16.48 -7.84 4.76
C ARG A 60 15.61 -8.76 5.60
N GLU A 61 16.13 -9.95 5.86
CA GLU A 61 15.51 -10.91 6.79
C GLU A 61 15.38 -10.33 8.20
N GLY A 62 14.34 -10.75 8.90
CA GLY A 62 14.05 -10.30 10.26
C GLY A 62 12.93 -9.24 10.35
N PRO A 63 12.83 -8.55 11.49
CA PRO A 63 11.72 -7.63 11.75
C PRO A 63 11.86 -6.33 10.96
N MET A 64 10.75 -5.88 10.38
CA MET A 64 10.62 -4.56 9.78
C MET A 64 9.20 -4.01 9.98
N THR A 65 9.03 -2.69 9.86
CA THR A 65 7.69 -2.08 9.81
C THR A 65 7.33 -1.82 8.36
N MET A 66 6.20 -2.35 7.90
CA MET A 66 5.64 -2.00 6.60
C MET A 66 4.83 -0.71 6.74
N ARG A 67 5.17 0.33 5.99
CA ARG A 67 4.35 1.53 5.78
C ARG A 67 3.67 1.47 4.43
N TRP A 68 2.35 1.63 4.43
CA TRP A 68 1.54 1.56 3.23
C TRP A 68 0.65 2.80 3.11
N GLU A 69 0.94 3.63 2.12
CA GLU A 69 0.22 4.85 1.81
C GLU A 69 -0.59 4.66 0.52
N LEU A 70 -1.90 4.89 0.56
CA LEU A 70 -2.72 5.04 -0.63
C LEU A 70 -2.85 6.54 -0.93
N LEU A 71 -2.51 6.91 -2.17
CA LEU A 71 -2.41 8.30 -2.60
C LEU A 71 -3.61 8.67 -3.47
N ASN A 72 -4.07 9.91 -3.36
CA ASN A 72 -4.99 10.48 -4.34
C ASN A 72 -4.24 10.85 -5.64
N ASN A 73 -4.98 11.31 -6.65
CA ASN A 73 -4.43 11.74 -7.93
C ASN A 73 -3.47 12.94 -7.85
N ASN A 74 -3.44 13.66 -6.72
CA ASN A 74 -2.48 14.74 -6.45
C ASN A 74 -1.23 14.24 -5.71
N GLY A 75 -1.11 12.93 -5.46
CA GLY A 75 0.02 12.33 -4.75
C GLY A 75 -0.05 12.50 -3.22
N VAL A 76 -1.17 12.96 -2.67
CA VAL A 76 -1.36 13.14 -1.22
C VAL A 76 -1.94 11.86 -0.61
N PRO A 77 -1.39 11.34 0.50
CA PRO A 77 -1.93 10.16 1.16
C PRO A 77 -3.31 10.45 1.75
N PHE A 78 -4.28 9.58 1.45
CA PHE A 78 -5.62 9.60 2.07
C PHE A 78 -5.82 8.43 3.05
N LEU A 79 -5.00 7.38 2.94
CA LEU A 79 -4.91 6.28 3.89
C LEU A 79 -3.43 5.96 4.12
N CYS A 80 -3.02 5.85 5.37
CA CYS A 80 -1.69 5.40 5.76
C CYS A 80 -1.83 4.35 6.86
N ILE A 81 -1.32 3.15 6.63
CA ILE A 81 -1.25 2.09 7.63
C ILE A 81 0.20 1.68 7.85
N GLU A 82 0.52 1.40 9.11
CA GLU A 82 1.81 0.85 9.52
C GLU A 82 1.59 -0.44 10.31
N PHE A 83 2.33 -1.49 9.97
CA PHE A 83 2.24 -2.75 10.69
C PHE A 83 3.60 -3.48 10.73
N PRO A 84 3.93 -4.15 11.83
CA PRO A 84 5.16 -4.94 11.93
C PRO A 84 5.02 -6.22 11.10
N VAL A 85 6.12 -6.62 10.46
CA VAL A 85 6.25 -7.89 9.75
C VAL A 85 7.62 -8.50 10.00
N GLU A 86 7.72 -9.83 9.86
CA GLU A 86 8.97 -10.57 9.90
C GLU A 86 9.25 -11.13 8.51
N ILE A 87 10.37 -10.77 7.89
CA ILE A 87 10.80 -11.34 6.60
C ILE A 87 11.53 -12.65 6.89
N ALA A 88 10.88 -13.77 6.56
CA ALA A 88 11.46 -15.10 6.72
C ALA A 88 12.47 -15.42 5.60
N VAL A 89 13.43 -16.29 5.94
CA VAL A 89 14.33 -16.91 4.95
C VAL A 89 13.52 -17.85 4.08
N ALA A 90 13.67 -17.77 2.75
CA ALA A 90 13.08 -18.76 1.86
C ALA A 90 13.67 -20.15 2.20
N ALA A 91 12.82 -21.10 2.56
CA ALA A 91 13.24 -22.47 2.78
C ALA A 91 13.85 -23.02 1.48
N LYS A 92 15.05 -23.61 1.59
CA LYS A 92 15.82 -24.16 0.48
C LYS A 92 15.26 -25.50 -0.01
#